data_AF-A0A920S7R4-F1
#
_entry.id   AF-A0A920S7R4-F1
#
_cell.length_a   1.000
_cell.length_b   1.000
_cell.length_c   1.000
_cell.angle_alpha   90.00
_cell.angle_beta   90.00
_cell.angle_gamma   90.00
#
_symmetry.space_group_name_H-M   'P 1'
#
loop_
_entity.id
_entity.type
_entity.pdbx_description
1 polymer ?
#
loop_
_entity_poly.entity_id
_entity_poly.type
_entity_poly.pdbx_seq_one_letter_code
_entity_poly.pdbx_strand_id
1 'polypeptide(L)'
;MNQIAYIDPNGDLFTVGPRGDQQVRLTGSLGIAKGASKESQLQLLRMNEYYTWPTWSSDSTKLATSQVITRESGTEITLQVLDSQTGSKEMIYENDRAGLIADGTPHYIYWAPIKNQVSFLAATVEGLAIFLWDGTSGKPAVRIDSGAPVFYQWSRNADVLALHMGSEMILANPLSLNPYRKSFQTGGNFRTPAISPDG
;
A
#
# COMPACT_ATOMS: atom_id res chain seq x y z
N MET A 1 10.51 -16.28 4.82
CA MET A 1 9.71 -17.00 5.84
C MET A 1 8.35 -17.30 5.22
N ASN A 2 7.71 -18.42 5.56
CA ASN A 2 6.36 -18.70 5.06
C ASN A 2 5.36 -18.22 6.13
N GLN A 3 4.75 -17.07 5.91
CA GLN A 3 3.79 -16.45 6.84
C GLN A 3 2.60 -15.86 6.07
N ILE A 4 1.48 -15.77 6.75
CA ILE A 4 0.27 -15.11 6.29
C ILE A 4 0.16 -13.80 7.06
N ALA A 5 -0.12 -12.70 6.36
CA ALA A 5 -0.49 -11.44 6.99
C ALA A 5 -2.00 -11.27 6.88
N TYR A 6 -2.66 -10.81 7.93
CA TYR A 6 -4.09 -10.56 7.92
C TYR A 6 -4.45 -9.39 8.85
N ILE A 7 -5.60 -8.79 8.56
CA ILE A 7 -6.22 -7.77 9.39
C ILE A 7 -7.33 -8.45 10.19
N ASP A 8 -7.35 -8.27 11.51
CA ASP A 8 -8.42 -8.79 12.34
C ASP A 8 -9.67 -7.89 12.30
N PRO A 9 -10.81 -8.31 12.90
CA PRO A 9 -12.00 -7.47 12.96
C PRO A 9 -11.79 -6.13 13.69
N ASN A 10 -10.68 -5.98 14.42
CA ASN A 10 -10.32 -4.74 15.08
C ASN A 10 -9.51 -3.77 14.23
N GLY A 11 -9.20 -4.15 12.99
CA GLY A 11 -8.37 -3.34 12.11
C GLY A 11 -6.88 -3.46 12.42
N ASP A 12 -6.46 -4.41 13.26
CA ASP A 12 -5.07 -4.62 13.60
C ASP A 12 -4.41 -5.64 12.66
N LEU A 13 -3.14 -5.38 12.33
CA LEU A 13 -2.33 -6.20 11.46
C LEU A 13 -1.57 -7.26 12.26
N PHE A 14 -1.70 -8.50 11.83
CA PHE A 14 -1.01 -9.66 12.37
C PHE A 14 -0.25 -10.41 11.29
N THR A 15 0.78 -11.16 11.72
CA THR A 15 1.36 -12.25 10.96
C THR A 15 1.14 -13.57 11.69
N VAL A 16 1.04 -14.66 10.93
CA VAL A 16 0.86 -16.00 11.47
C VAL A 16 1.51 -17.03 10.56
N GLY A 17 1.98 -18.14 11.12
CA GLY A 17 2.43 -19.29 10.37
C GLY A 17 1.29 -19.89 9.54
N PRO A 18 1.59 -20.66 8.47
CA PRO A 18 0.59 -21.20 7.55
C PRO A 18 -0.35 -22.21 8.20
N ARG A 19 -0.02 -22.70 9.41
CA ARG A 19 -0.87 -23.59 10.21
C ARG A 19 -1.65 -22.86 11.31
N GLY A 20 -1.58 -21.53 11.36
CA GLY A 20 -2.18 -20.73 12.43
C GLY A 20 -1.33 -20.60 13.69
N ASP A 21 -0.09 -21.09 13.66
CA ASP A 21 0.86 -21.01 14.77
C ASP A 21 1.73 -19.75 14.72
N GLN A 22 2.48 -19.46 15.79
CA GLN A 22 3.46 -18.36 15.81
C GLN A 22 2.86 -16.99 15.45
N GLN A 23 1.64 -16.72 15.90
CA GLN A 23 0.97 -15.46 15.65
C GLN A 23 1.73 -14.29 16.32
N VAL A 24 1.97 -13.23 15.55
CA VAL A 24 2.58 -11.98 16.02
C VAL A 24 1.65 -10.84 15.66
N ARG A 25 1.39 -9.95 16.62
CA ARG A 25 0.65 -8.69 16.40
C ARG A 25 1.66 -7.61 16.00
N LEU A 26 1.45 -6.96 14.86
CA LEU A 26 2.33 -5.90 14.35
C LEU A 26 1.79 -4.49 14.64
N THR A 27 0.47 -4.33 14.74
CA THR A 27 -0.16 -3.03 15.00
C THR A 27 -1.24 -3.10 16.07
N GLY A 28 -1.69 -1.93 16.51
CA GLY A 28 -2.62 -1.78 17.61
C GLY A 28 -1.90 -1.69 18.95
N SER A 29 -2.36 -0.76 19.79
CA SER A 29 -1.80 -0.57 21.12
C SER A 29 -2.47 -1.55 22.10
N LEU A 30 -1.67 -2.36 22.79
CA LEU A 30 -2.07 -2.87 24.10
C LEU A 30 -2.06 -1.69 25.09
N GLY A 31 -3.13 -0.89 25.03
CA GLY A 31 -3.38 0.23 25.91
C GLY A 31 -4.46 -0.09 26.95
N ILE A 32 -4.45 -1.27 27.57
CA ILE A 32 -5.16 -1.39 28.86
C ILE A 32 -4.30 -0.63 29.87
N ALA A 33 -4.51 0.68 29.98
CA ALA A 33 -4.16 1.38 31.20
C ALA A 33 -4.87 0.65 32.35
N LYS A 34 -4.11 -0.02 33.22
CA LYS A 34 -4.65 -0.53 34.48
C LYS A 34 -5.29 0.65 35.22
N GLY A 35 -6.62 0.73 35.18
CA GLY A 35 -7.41 1.82 35.77
C GLY A 35 -8.38 2.56 34.82
N ALA A 36 -8.48 2.20 33.55
CA ALA A 36 -9.43 2.84 32.63
C ALA A 36 -10.90 2.56 33.03
N SER A 37 -11.71 3.62 33.18
CA SER A 37 -13.14 3.52 33.50
C SER A 37 -13.92 2.82 32.38
N LYS A 38 -15.13 2.33 32.70
CA LYS A 38 -16.03 1.71 31.70
C LYS A 38 -16.32 2.65 30.52
N GLU A 39 -16.33 3.98 30.70
CA GLU A 39 -16.50 4.91 29.57
C GLU A 39 -15.27 4.95 28.65
N SER A 40 -14.05 4.85 29.18
CA SER A 40 -12.83 4.73 28.36
C SER A 40 -12.80 3.40 27.59
N GLN A 41 -13.35 2.33 28.17
CA GLN A 41 -13.52 1.03 27.50
C GLN A 41 -14.58 1.08 26.39
N LEU A 42 -15.59 1.95 26.50
CA LEU A 42 -16.61 2.14 25.47
C LEU A 42 -16.13 3.08 24.34
N GLN A 43 -15.19 4.00 24.59
CA GLN A 43 -14.53 4.78 23.53
C GLN A 43 -13.54 3.93 22.72
N LEU A 44 -12.94 2.89 23.32
CA LEU A 44 -12.14 1.87 22.64
C LEU A 44 -12.92 1.05 21.58
N LEU A 45 -14.25 1.09 21.59
CA LEU A 45 -15.10 0.46 20.57
C LEU A 45 -15.27 1.30 19.31
N ARG A 46 -14.83 2.57 19.30
CA ARG A 46 -14.66 3.31 18.04
C ARG A 46 -13.23 3.08 17.58
N MET A 47 -13.08 2.26 16.53
CA MET A 47 -11.80 2.07 15.85
C MET A 47 -11.44 3.36 15.12
N ASN A 48 -10.85 4.28 15.87
CA ASN A 48 -10.31 5.53 15.35
C ASN A 48 -9.01 5.29 14.59
N GLU A 49 -8.48 4.06 14.57
CA GLU A 49 -7.33 3.65 13.78
C GLU A 49 -7.58 2.24 13.27
N TYR A 50 -7.33 1.99 11.99
CA TYR A 50 -7.31 0.65 11.41
C TYR A 50 -6.30 0.56 10.27
N TYR A 51 -5.89 -0.66 9.97
CA TYR A 51 -5.00 -1.01 8.88
C TYR A 51 -5.76 -1.82 7.85
N THR A 52 -5.36 -1.73 6.59
CA THR A 52 -5.97 -2.53 5.51
C THR A 52 -4.97 -2.84 4.40
N TRP A 53 -5.31 -3.87 3.62
CA TRP A 53 -4.58 -4.26 2.41
C TRP A 53 -3.09 -4.57 2.62
N PRO A 54 -2.72 -5.48 3.55
CA PRO A 54 -1.32 -5.82 3.75
C PRO A 54 -0.75 -6.56 2.53
N THR A 55 0.36 -6.07 2.00
CA THR A 55 1.11 -6.71 0.90
C THR A 55 2.54 -6.99 1.34
N TRP A 56 3.03 -8.20 1.09
CA TRP A 56 4.39 -8.63 1.43
C TRP A 56 5.44 -8.13 0.45
N SER A 57 6.60 -7.75 0.98
CA SER A 57 7.82 -7.66 0.18
C SER A 57 8.26 -9.04 -0.30
N SER A 58 8.98 -9.09 -1.43
CA SER A 58 9.41 -10.35 -2.06
C SER A 58 10.34 -11.20 -1.17
N ASP A 59 11.11 -10.56 -0.29
CA ASP A 59 12.01 -11.21 0.67
C ASP A 59 11.31 -11.60 1.99
N SER A 60 10.02 -11.30 2.12
CA SER A 60 9.21 -11.54 3.32
C SER A 60 9.72 -10.85 4.59
N THR A 61 10.52 -9.78 4.47
CA THR A 61 11.00 -9.04 5.65
C THR A 61 10.09 -7.87 6.01
N LYS A 62 9.28 -7.38 5.07
CA LYS A 62 8.44 -6.20 5.24
C LYS A 62 7.02 -6.41 4.75
N LEU A 63 6.13 -5.58 5.28
CA LEU A 63 4.75 -5.42 4.83
C LEU A 63 4.50 -3.96 4.46
N ALA A 64 3.78 -3.72 3.38
CA ALA A 64 3.18 -2.41 3.11
C ALA A 64 1.69 -2.49 3.39
N THR A 65 1.10 -1.46 4.00
CA THR A 65 -0.31 -1.45 4.39
C THR A 65 -0.83 -0.02 4.45
N SER A 66 -2.12 0.17 4.18
CA SER A 66 -2.77 1.45 4.43
C SER A 66 -3.10 1.57 5.90
N GLN A 67 -2.84 2.73 6.50
CA GLN A 67 -3.29 3.10 7.83
C GLN A 67 -4.32 4.22 7.71
N VAL A 68 -5.46 4.06 8.36
CA VAL A 68 -6.53 5.04 8.39
C VAL A 68 -6.77 5.44 9.83
N ILE A 69 -6.67 6.74 10.13
CA ILE A 69 -6.92 7.29 11.45
C ILE A 69 -8.09 8.29 11.35
N THR A 70 -9.18 8.01 12.05
CA THR A 70 -10.32 8.93 12.17
C THR A 70 -10.17 9.78 13.42
N ARG A 71 -10.12 11.10 13.24
CA ARG A 71 -10.05 12.10 14.31
C ARG A 71 -11.23 13.07 14.19
N GLU A 72 -11.43 13.91 15.20
CA GLU A 72 -12.42 14.99 15.13
C GLU A 72 -12.14 15.97 13.97
N SER A 73 -10.86 16.20 13.66
CA SER A 73 -10.42 17.08 12.56
C SER A 73 -10.59 16.49 11.16
N GLY A 74 -10.94 15.21 11.04
CA GLY A 74 -11.05 14.50 9.78
C GLY A 74 -10.39 13.12 9.79
N THR A 75 -10.35 12.50 8.61
CA THR A 75 -9.70 11.20 8.41
C THR A 75 -8.32 11.41 7.79
N GLU A 76 -7.31 10.84 8.42
CA GLU A 76 -5.94 10.76 7.95
C GLU A 76 -5.74 9.39 7.29
N ILE A 77 -5.22 9.37 6.07
CA ILE A 77 -4.93 8.15 5.34
C ILE A 77 -3.46 8.18 4.94
N THR A 78 -2.73 7.14 5.32
CA THR A 78 -1.29 7.01 5.03
C THR A 78 -0.97 5.62 4.52
N LEU A 79 0.17 5.50 3.83
CA LEU A 79 0.77 4.22 3.47
C LEU A 79 2.00 3.99 4.34
N GLN A 80 2.00 2.87 5.04
CA GLN A 80 3.04 2.47 5.99
C GLN A 80 3.82 1.28 5.43
N VAL A 81 5.13 1.25 5.67
CA VAL A 81 5.96 0.06 5.52
C VAL A 81 6.39 -0.40 6.91
N LEU A 82 6.15 -1.67 7.23
CA LEU A 82 6.43 -2.28 8.52
C LEU A 82 7.48 -3.36 8.39
N ASP A 83 8.36 -3.44 9.38
CA ASP A 83 9.13 -4.65 9.64
C ASP A 83 8.19 -5.78 10.10
N SER A 84 8.26 -6.92 9.43
CA SER A 84 7.36 -8.06 9.66
C SER A 84 7.58 -8.80 10.98
N GLN A 85 8.70 -8.54 11.67
CA GLN A 85 9.05 -9.17 12.95
C GLN A 85 8.83 -8.22 14.11
N THR A 86 9.27 -6.96 13.98
CA THR A 86 9.22 -5.99 15.09
C THR A 86 7.98 -5.12 15.08
N GLY A 87 7.27 -5.03 13.94
CA GLY A 87 6.18 -4.07 13.75
C GLY A 87 6.66 -2.61 13.67
N SER A 88 7.97 -2.36 13.62
CA SER A 88 8.51 -1.01 13.41
C SER A 88 8.02 -0.47 12.08
N LYS A 89 7.37 0.71 12.09
CA LYS A 89 6.71 1.28 10.92
C LYS A 89 7.35 2.59 10.46
N GLU A 90 7.32 2.79 9.15
CA GLU A 90 7.70 4.01 8.47
C GLU A 90 6.56 4.46 7.55
N MET A 91 6.19 5.74 7.64
CA MET A 91 5.25 6.34 6.71
C MET A 91 5.99 6.66 5.40
N ILE A 92 5.52 6.09 4.30
CA ILE A 92 6.08 6.36 2.96
C ILE A 92 5.20 7.29 2.12
N TYR A 93 3.96 7.50 2.53
CA TYR A 93 3.02 8.41 1.87
C TYR A 93 1.87 8.83 2.80
N GLU A 94 1.38 10.05 2.60
CA GLU A 94 0.17 10.60 3.21
C GLU A 94 -0.73 11.14 2.10
N ASN A 95 -2.02 10.81 2.13
CA ASN A 95 -2.95 11.27 1.11
C ASN A 95 -3.23 12.77 1.28
N ASP A 96 -3.31 13.49 0.17
CA ASP A 96 -3.73 14.90 0.16
C ASP A 96 -5.22 15.10 0.52
N ARG A 97 -5.99 14.01 0.53
CA ARG A 97 -7.39 13.94 0.91
C ARG A 97 -7.75 12.57 1.48
N ALA A 98 -8.79 12.52 2.30
CA ALA A 98 -9.40 11.28 2.77
C ALA A 98 -10.22 10.58 1.66
N GLY A 99 -9.55 10.13 0.61
CA GLY A 99 -10.15 9.45 -0.54
C GLY A 99 -9.89 7.95 -0.54
N LEU A 100 -10.84 7.19 -1.08
CA LEU A 100 -10.69 5.76 -1.36
C LEU A 100 -10.69 5.53 -2.86
N ILE A 101 -9.96 4.51 -3.31
CA ILE A 101 -9.93 4.10 -4.73
C ILE A 101 -11.01 3.05 -5.05
N ALA A 102 -11.48 2.35 -4.03
CA ALA A 102 -12.61 1.42 -4.04
C ALA A 102 -13.17 1.29 -2.62
N ASP A 103 -14.31 0.64 -2.45
CA ASP A 103 -14.92 0.46 -1.13
C ASP A 103 -13.94 -0.20 -0.15
N GLY A 104 -13.75 0.42 1.02
CA GLY A 104 -12.80 -0.01 2.05
C GLY A 104 -11.31 -0.05 1.64
N THR A 105 -10.95 0.48 0.46
CA THR A 105 -9.59 0.37 -0.11
C THR A 105 -9.01 1.75 -0.37
N PRO A 106 -8.20 2.29 0.57
CA PRO A 106 -7.52 3.58 0.38
C PRO A 106 -6.44 3.52 -0.70
N HIS A 107 -5.73 2.39 -0.79
CA HIS A 107 -4.64 2.17 -1.73
C HIS A 107 -4.72 0.80 -2.40
N TYR A 108 -4.32 0.72 -3.67
CA TYR A 108 -3.96 -0.54 -4.31
C TYR A 108 -2.44 -0.66 -4.28
N ILE A 109 -1.91 -1.59 -3.49
CA ILE A 109 -0.49 -1.64 -3.14
C ILE A 109 0.17 -2.82 -3.84
N TYR A 110 1.29 -2.58 -4.53
CA TYR A 110 2.06 -3.61 -5.21
C TYR A 110 3.57 -3.43 -4.96
N TRP A 111 4.15 -4.38 -4.22
CA TRP A 111 5.59 -4.55 -4.11
C TRP A 111 6.22 -5.00 -5.42
N ALA A 112 7.37 -4.42 -5.74
CA ALA A 112 8.12 -4.88 -6.89
C ALA A 112 8.63 -6.32 -6.68
N PRO A 113 8.75 -7.15 -7.74
CA PRO A 113 8.98 -8.58 -7.58
C PRO A 113 10.31 -9.00 -6.94
N ILE A 114 11.35 -8.17 -7.03
CA ILE A 114 12.70 -8.50 -6.53
C ILE A 114 13.41 -7.34 -5.80
N LYS A 115 12.90 -6.11 -5.90
CA LYS A 115 13.50 -4.92 -5.27
C LYS A 115 12.62 -4.44 -4.13
N ASN A 116 13.21 -3.70 -3.20
CA ASN A 116 12.51 -3.09 -2.07
C ASN A 116 11.69 -1.86 -2.49
N GLN A 117 10.96 -1.92 -3.60
CA GLN A 117 10.19 -0.81 -4.15
C GLN A 117 8.70 -1.06 -3.97
N VAL A 118 7.94 -0.01 -3.69
CA VAL A 118 6.49 -0.08 -3.53
C VAL A 118 5.82 0.89 -4.48
N SER A 119 5.06 0.35 -5.43
CA SER A 119 4.14 1.13 -6.24
C SER A 119 2.73 1.05 -5.67
N PHE A 120 1.96 2.12 -5.77
CA PHE A 120 0.58 2.10 -5.31
C PHE A 120 -0.29 3.14 -6.02
N LEU A 121 -1.60 2.88 -6.02
CA LEU A 121 -2.61 3.87 -6.40
C LEU A 121 -3.16 4.55 -5.17
N ALA A 122 -3.39 5.85 -5.26
CA ALA A 122 -4.08 6.63 -4.24
C ALA A 122 -5.07 7.61 -4.89
N ALA A 123 -6.15 7.88 -4.17
CA ALA A 123 -7.06 8.97 -4.52
C ALA A 123 -6.43 10.31 -4.11
N THR A 124 -6.42 11.25 -5.04
CA THR A 124 -5.88 12.60 -4.89
C THR A 124 -6.96 13.66 -5.12
N VAL A 125 -6.65 14.92 -4.86
CA VAL A 125 -7.55 16.03 -5.23
C VAL A 125 -7.78 16.14 -6.74
N GLU A 126 -6.84 15.64 -7.56
CA GLU A 126 -6.90 15.66 -9.03
C GLU A 126 -7.52 14.40 -9.65
N GLY A 127 -7.85 13.39 -8.85
CA GLY A 127 -8.39 12.12 -9.32
C GLY A 127 -7.61 10.92 -8.78
N LEU A 128 -7.27 9.96 -9.64
CA LEU A 128 -6.48 8.79 -9.28
C LEU A 128 -5.04 8.98 -9.77
N ALA A 129 -4.07 8.68 -8.93
CA ALA A 129 -2.65 8.75 -9.28
C ALA A 129 -1.88 7.50 -8.87
N ILE A 130 -0.81 7.21 -9.61
CA ILE A 130 0.15 6.17 -9.28
C ILE A 130 1.40 6.79 -8.69
N PHE A 131 1.88 6.20 -7.61
CA PHE A 131 3.07 6.61 -6.87
C PHE A 131 4.07 5.47 -6.78
N LEU A 132 5.32 5.83 -6.51
CA LEU A 132 6.43 4.90 -6.34
C LEU A 132 7.35 5.33 -5.21
N TRP A 133 7.52 4.46 -4.24
CA TRP A 133 8.56 4.54 -3.23
C TRP A 133 9.76 3.68 -3.67
N ASP A 134 10.96 4.26 -3.64
CA ASP A 134 12.18 3.65 -4.16
C ASP A 134 12.84 2.64 -3.19
N GLY A 135 12.31 2.52 -1.96
CA GLY A 135 12.83 1.65 -0.92
C GLY A 135 13.80 2.31 0.05
N THR A 136 14.10 3.60 -0.14
CA THR A 136 15.01 4.35 0.73
C THR A 136 14.25 4.88 1.93
N SER A 137 14.64 4.41 3.12
CA SER A 137 14.08 4.89 4.38
C SER A 137 14.27 6.40 4.55
N GLY A 138 13.23 7.09 5.01
CA GLY A 138 13.16 8.54 5.19
C GLY A 138 12.85 9.31 3.91
N LYS A 139 12.71 8.64 2.75
CA LYS A 139 12.27 9.30 1.50
C LYS A 139 10.82 8.95 1.21
N PRO A 140 9.94 9.95 0.99
CA PRO A 140 8.55 9.69 0.62
C PRO A 140 8.46 9.14 -0.81
N ALA A 141 7.33 8.50 -1.11
CA ALA A 141 6.97 8.10 -2.47
C ALA A 141 6.81 9.32 -3.39
N VAL A 142 7.13 9.14 -4.67
CA VAL A 142 6.95 10.17 -5.71
C VAL A 142 5.81 9.79 -6.65
N ARG A 143 5.05 10.78 -7.12
CA ARG A 143 4.01 10.57 -8.13
C ARG A 143 4.67 10.27 -9.47
N ILE A 144 4.21 9.21 -10.14
CA ILE A 144 4.71 8.81 -11.47
C ILE A 144 3.78 9.32 -12.57
N ASP A 145 2.47 9.17 -12.39
CA ASP A 145 1.47 9.59 -13.39
C ASP A 145 0.07 9.69 -12.75
N SER A 146 -0.93 10.13 -13.51
CA SER A 146 -2.32 10.24 -13.06
C SER A 146 -3.33 10.15 -14.19
N GLY A 147 -4.46 9.51 -13.90
CA GLY A 147 -5.55 9.35 -14.83
C GLY A 147 -6.54 8.33 -14.31
N ALA A 148 -7.56 8.02 -15.11
CA ALA A 148 -8.49 6.94 -14.79
C ALA A 148 -9.01 6.30 -16.09
N PRO A 149 -9.21 4.97 -16.12
CA PRO A 149 -8.78 4.00 -15.09
C PRO A 149 -7.25 3.83 -15.08
N VAL A 150 -6.70 3.28 -14.00
CA VAL A 150 -5.27 2.92 -13.92
C VAL A 150 -5.12 1.47 -13.49
N PHE A 151 -4.48 0.67 -14.34
CA PHE A 151 -4.02 -0.67 -14.00
C PHE A 151 -2.55 -0.78 -14.37
N TYR A 152 -1.78 -1.54 -13.60
CA TYR A 152 -0.35 -1.64 -13.88
C TYR A 152 0.24 -2.96 -13.42
N GLN A 153 1.38 -3.30 -14.02
CA GLN A 153 2.17 -4.45 -13.64
C GLN A 153 3.66 -4.11 -13.70
N TRP A 154 4.41 -4.61 -12.71
CA TRP A 154 5.87 -4.64 -12.76
C TRP A 154 6.38 -5.68 -13.75
N SER A 155 7.49 -5.34 -14.42
CA SER A 155 8.34 -6.35 -15.04
C SER A 155 8.98 -7.21 -13.96
N ARG A 156 9.36 -8.44 -14.33
CA ARG A 156 9.99 -9.40 -13.41
C ARG A 156 11.22 -8.84 -12.70
N ASN A 157 11.99 -7.98 -13.38
CA ASN A 157 13.23 -7.41 -12.87
C ASN A 157 13.01 -6.13 -12.04
N ALA A 158 11.75 -5.70 -11.82
CA ALA A 158 11.44 -4.49 -11.06
C ALA A 158 12.10 -3.22 -11.64
N ASP A 159 12.19 -3.13 -12.96
CA ASP A 159 12.76 -1.97 -13.67
C ASP A 159 11.69 -1.21 -14.44
N VAL A 160 10.64 -1.90 -14.89
CA VAL A 160 9.65 -1.34 -15.80
C VAL A 160 8.26 -1.55 -15.22
N LEU A 161 7.43 -0.53 -15.34
CA LEU A 161 5.99 -0.60 -15.13
C LEU A 161 5.30 -0.55 -16.49
N ALA A 162 4.45 -1.53 -16.77
CA ALA A 162 3.43 -1.39 -17.80
C ALA A 162 2.19 -0.80 -17.14
N LEU A 163 1.67 0.31 -17.66
CA LEU A 163 0.48 0.97 -17.17
C LEU A 163 -0.56 1.03 -18.29
N HIS A 164 -1.80 0.74 -17.96
CA HIS A 164 -2.95 1.11 -18.76
C HIS A 164 -3.60 2.33 -18.09
N MET A 165 -3.67 3.44 -18.81
CA MET A 165 -4.19 4.70 -18.31
C MET A 165 -5.06 5.37 -19.37
N GLY A 166 -6.37 5.47 -19.11
CA GLY A 166 -7.31 6.01 -20.10
C GLY A 166 -7.30 5.18 -21.39
N SER A 167 -6.92 5.80 -22.52
CA SER A 167 -6.74 5.11 -23.81
C SER A 167 -5.29 4.71 -24.11
N GLU A 168 -4.37 4.94 -23.18
CA GLU A 168 -2.94 4.74 -23.36
C GLU A 168 -2.43 3.47 -22.67
N MET A 169 -1.54 2.76 -23.35
CA MET A 169 -0.63 1.80 -22.76
C MET A 169 0.76 2.44 -22.65
N ILE A 170 1.31 2.45 -21.45
CA ILE A 170 2.56 3.12 -21.13
C ILE A 170 3.56 2.09 -20.63
N LEU A 171 4.78 2.10 -21.15
CA LEU A 171 5.94 1.43 -20.54
C LEU A 171 6.84 2.51 -19.94
N ALA A 172 7.05 2.44 -18.63
CA ALA A 172 7.83 3.43 -17.88
C ALA A 172 8.92 2.77 -17.03
N ASN A 173 10.10 3.38 -17.00
CA ASN A 173 11.16 3.07 -16.03
C ASN A 173 11.49 4.34 -15.24
N PRO A 174 10.73 4.65 -14.18
CA PRO A 174 10.82 5.94 -13.50
C PRO A 174 12.06 6.09 -12.60
N LEU A 175 12.68 5.00 -12.16
CA LEU A 175 13.81 5.02 -11.21
C LEU A 175 15.19 4.80 -11.87
N SER A 176 15.24 4.62 -13.20
CA SER A 176 16.50 4.51 -13.94
C SER A 176 17.29 5.82 -13.94
N LEU A 177 18.62 5.73 -14.05
CA LEU A 177 19.49 6.89 -14.31
C LEU A 177 19.11 7.62 -15.61
N ASN A 178 18.57 6.88 -16.57
CA ASN A 178 17.96 7.42 -17.79
C ASN A 178 16.49 6.99 -17.82
N PRO A 179 15.59 7.75 -17.17
CA PRO A 179 14.17 7.43 -17.16
C PRO A 179 13.61 7.43 -18.58
N TYR A 180 12.70 6.51 -18.87
CA TYR A 180 11.95 6.53 -20.13
C TYR A 180 10.47 6.29 -19.91
N ARG A 181 9.67 6.82 -20.83
CA ARG A 181 8.23 6.63 -20.94
C ARG A 181 7.88 6.47 -22.40
N LYS A 182 7.30 5.33 -22.78
CA LYS A 182 6.78 5.07 -24.13
C LYS A 182 5.28 4.87 -24.03
N SER A 183 4.51 5.62 -24.81
CA SER A 183 3.05 5.50 -24.85
C SER A 183 2.60 4.92 -26.19
N PHE A 184 1.58 4.07 -26.15
CA PHE A 184 0.91 3.46 -27.29
C PHE A 184 -0.60 3.64 -27.12
N GLN A 185 -1.30 4.05 -28.17
CA GLN A 185 -2.76 4.09 -28.14
C GLN A 185 -3.31 2.67 -28.16
N THR A 186 -4.34 2.41 -27.36
CA THR A 186 -5.03 1.13 -27.36
C THR A 186 -6.53 1.29 -27.55
N GLY A 187 -7.15 0.26 -28.14
CA GLY A 187 -8.60 0.20 -28.26
C GLY A 187 -9.25 -0.36 -26.99
N GLY A 188 -10.35 0.24 -26.55
CA GLY A 188 -11.16 -0.23 -25.42
C GLY A 188 -10.87 0.48 -24.10
N ASN A 189 -11.80 0.35 -23.15
CA ASN A 189 -11.88 1.24 -21.99
C ASN A 189 -11.22 0.68 -20.72
N PHE A 190 -11.13 -0.65 -20.58
CA PHE A 190 -10.64 -1.31 -19.37
C PHE A 190 -9.79 -2.53 -19.73
N ARG A 191 -8.51 -2.50 -19.37
CA ARG A 191 -7.53 -3.57 -19.59
C ARG A 191 -6.55 -3.60 -18.42
N THR A 192 -6.12 -4.80 -18.03
CA THR A 192 -4.99 -4.99 -17.11
C THR A 192 -3.77 -5.35 -17.96
N PRO A 193 -2.70 -4.56 -17.95
CA PRO A 193 -1.53 -4.88 -18.74
C PRO A 193 -0.81 -6.11 -18.19
N ALA A 194 -0.15 -6.83 -19.10
CA ALA A 194 0.72 -7.95 -18.75
C ALA A 194 2.07 -7.82 -19.46
N ILE A 195 3.16 -8.07 -18.74
CA ILE A 195 4.52 -8.21 -19.27
C ILE A 195 4.89 -9.69 -19.16
N SER A 196 5.42 -10.30 -20.23
CA SER A 196 5.86 -11.69 -20.18
C SER A 196 7.07 -11.83 -19.24
N PRO A 197 7.34 -13.05 -18.71
CA PRO A 197 8.44 -13.23 -17.76
C PRO A 197 9.84 -12.89 -18.29
N ASP A 198 10.00 -12.85 -19.62
CA ASP A 198 11.22 -12.50 -20.36
C ASP A 198 11.30 -11.04 -20.81
N GLY A 199 10.24 -10.24 -20.59
CA GLY A 199 10.21 -8.79 -20.84
C GLY A 199 9.58 -8.42 -22.17
#